data_AF-A0AB34GD77-F1
#
_entry.id   AF-A0AB34GD77-F1
#
_cell.length_a   1.000
_cell.length_b   1.000
_cell.length_c   1.000
_cell.angle_alpha   90.00
_cell.angle_beta   90.00
_cell.angle_gamma   90.00
#
_symmetry.space_group_name_H-M   'P 1'
#
loop_
_entity.id
_entity.type
_entity.pdbx_description
1 polymer ?
#
loop_
_entity_poly.entity_id
_entity_poly.type
_entity_poly.pdbx_seq_one_letter_code
_entity_poly.pdbx_strand_id
1 'polypeptide(L)' 'MPMLLLAIFVARLEDLKAFSPYPAALMNLGAILHLNGRLQKAEANYLRALQLKPDDIITQSNLRKLWNIMEKQGLKTSKT' A
#
# COMPACT_ATOMS: atom_id res chain seq x y z
N MET A 1 -7.08 35.00 -22.70
CA MET A 1 -6.77 33.55 -22.85
C MET A 1 -5.91 33.03 -21.69
N PRO A 2 -6.42 32.88 -20.44
CA PRO A 2 -5.61 32.41 -19.30
C PRO A 2 -5.81 30.92 -18.93
N MET A 3 -6.66 30.16 -19.63
CA MET A 3 -6.94 28.76 -19.31
C MET A 3 -5.72 27.83 -19.44
N LEU A 4 -4.80 28.09 -20.38
CA LEU A 4 -3.63 27.23 -20.60
C LEU A 4 -2.63 27.25 -19.43
N LEU A 5 -2.42 28.42 -18.81
CA LEU A 5 -1.46 28.54 -17.70
C LEU A 5 -1.99 27.83 -16.45
N LEU A 6 -3.30 27.88 -16.21
CA LEU A 6 -3.94 27.16 -15.12
C LEU A 6 -3.88 25.64 -15.34
N ALA A 7 -4.12 25.16 -16.57
CA ALA A 7 -4.04 23.75 -16.90
C ALA A 7 -2.63 23.17 -16.69
N ILE A 8 -1.58 23.90 -17.08
CA ILE A 8 -0.18 23.48 -16.85
C ILE A 8 0.14 23.43 -15.36
N PHE A 9 -0.34 24.40 -14.57
CA PHE A 9 -0.12 24.42 -13.13
C PHE A 9 -0.88 23.30 -12.42
N VAL A 10 -2.13 23.02 -12.82
CA VAL A 10 -2.93 21.90 -12.30
C VAL A 10 -2.29 20.55 -12.65
N ALA A 11 -1.86 20.34 -13.89
CA ALA A 11 -1.15 19.12 -14.28
C ALA A 11 0.14 18.90 -13.47
N ARG A 12 0.93 19.97 -13.26
CA ARG A 12 2.12 19.92 -12.38
C ARG A 12 1.76 19.58 -10.93
N LEU A 13 0.62 20.06 -10.43
CA LEU A 13 0.16 19.75 -9.07
C LEU A 13 -0.39 18.32 -8.96
N GLU A 14 -0.97 17.76 -10.01
CA GLU A 14 -1.34 16.34 -10.10
C GLU A 14 -0.10 15.44 -10.10
N ASP A 15 0.94 15.82 -10.85
CA ASP A 15 2.25 15.17 -10.80
C ASP A 15 2.90 15.29 -9.40
N LEU A 16 2.73 16.42 -8.71
CA LEU A 16 3.22 16.60 -7.34
C LEU A 16 2.40 15.79 -6.31
N LYS A 17 1.10 15.55 -6.55
CA LYS A 17 0.28 14.61 -5.77
C LYS A 17 0.73 13.15 -5.95
N ALA A 18 1.51 12.86 -7.00
CA ALA A 18 2.20 11.58 -7.16
C ALA A 18 3.40 11.40 -6.20
N PHE A 19 3.65 12.34 -5.28
CA PHE A 19 4.29 12.05 -3.98
C PHE A 19 3.36 11.22 -3.08
N SER A 20 2.98 10.08 -3.66
CA SER A 20 2.32 8.95 -3.05
C SER A 20 3.16 8.47 -1.85
N PRO A 21 2.56 8.10 -0.70
CA PRO A 21 3.32 7.51 0.38
C PRO A 21 4.09 6.32 -0.18
N TYR A 22 5.43 6.39 -0.14
CA TYR A 22 6.32 5.47 -0.86
C TYR A 22 5.82 4.02 -0.71
N PRO A 23 5.35 3.36 -1.79
CA PRO A 23 4.79 2.00 -1.68
C PRO A 23 5.77 1.04 -1.01
N ALA A 24 7.07 1.23 -1.24
CA ALA A 24 8.14 0.51 -0.56
C ALA A 24 8.20 0.78 0.96
N ALA A 25 7.94 2.00 1.42
CA ALA A 25 7.89 2.31 2.85
C ALA A 25 6.68 1.66 3.54
N LEU A 26 5.52 1.68 2.87
CA LEU A 26 4.32 0.97 3.35
C LEU A 26 4.56 -0.54 3.38
N MET A 27 5.16 -1.11 2.34
CA MET A 27 5.57 -2.52 2.32
C MET A 27 6.53 -2.84 3.47
N ASN A 28 7.58 -2.04 3.67
CA ASN A 28 8.57 -2.25 4.72
C ASN A 28 7.95 -2.15 6.12
N LEU A 29 7.09 -1.15 6.35
CA LEU A 29 6.36 -1.02 7.61
C LEU A 29 5.42 -2.22 7.83
N GLY A 30 4.73 -2.67 6.78
CA GLY A 30 3.93 -3.89 6.79
C GLY A 30 4.76 -5.11 7.22
N ALA A 31 5.98 -5.25 6.69
CA ALA A 31 6.90 -6.33 7.07
C ALA A 31 7.35 -6.25 8.53
N ILE A 32 7.70 -5.07 9.03
CA ILE A 32 8.07 -4.87 10.44
C ILE A 32 6.88 -5.22 11.35
N LEU A 33 5.68 -4.76 11.00
CA LEU A 33 4.46 -5.05 11.77
C LEU A 33 4.10 -6.54 11.74
N HIS A 34 4.27 -7.20 10.60
CA HIS A 34 4.06 -8.62 10.41
C HIS A 34 4.99 -9.43 11.32
N LEU A 35 6.29 -9.10 11.33
CA LEU A 35 7.28 -9.73 12.21
C LEU A 35 6.97 -9.51 13.70
N ASN A 36 6.39 -8.36 14.04
CA ASN A 36 5.97 -8.02 15.41
C ASN A 36 4.58 -8.58 15.79
N GLY A 37 3.97 -9.44 14.98
CA GLY A 37 2.64 -10.02 15.25
C GLY A 37 1.48 -9.04 15.17
N ARG A 38 1.68 -7.82 14.67
CA ARG A 38 0.66 -6.79 14.50
C ARG A 38 -0.09 -7.00 13.18
N LEU A 39 -0.73 -8.17 13.04
CA LEU A 39 -1.16 -8.72 11.75
C LEU A 39 -2.15 -7.83 10.99
N GLN A 40 -3.19 -7.31 11.66
CA GLN A 40 -4.19 -6.43 11.02
C GLN A 40 -3.57 -5.10 10.52
N LYS A 41 -2.59 -4.56 11.26
CA LYS A 41 -1.88 -3.34 10.83
C LYS A 41 -0.93 -3.63 9.67
N ALA A 42 -0.30 -4.81 9.67
CA ALA A 42 0.52 -5.26 8.55
C ALA A 42 -0.32 -5.39 7.28
N GLU A 43 -1.51 -5.98 7.38
CA GLU A 43 -2.45 -6.14 6.26
C GLU A 43 -2.83 -4.80 5.65
N ALA A 44 -3.24 -3.83 6.48
CA ALA A 44 -3.60 -2.49 6.01
C ALA A 44 -2.45 -1.80 5.25
N ASN A 45 -1.20 -1.96 5.73
CA ASN A 45 -0.04 -1.38 5.08
C ASN A 45 0.28 -2.06 3.74
N TYR A 46 0.21 -3.39 3.67
CA TYR A 46 0.41 -4.11 2.41
C TYR A 46 -0.68 -3.80 1.39
N LEU A 47 -1.95 -3.76 1.81
CA LEU A 47 -3.06 -3.38 0.93
C LEU A 47 -2.89 -1.95 0.41
N ARG A 48 -2.46 -1.01 1.26
CA ARG A 48 -2.19 0.36 0.82
C ARG A 48 -1.01 0.43 -0.13
N ALA A 49 0.05 -0.34 0.10
CA ALA A 49 1.17 -0.45 -0.85
C ALA A 49 0.71 -0.98 -2.22
N LEU A 50 -0.15 -2.01 -2.23
CA LEU A 50 -0.71 -2.57 -3.47
C LEU A 50 -1.73 -1.65 -4.15
N GLN A 51 -2.45 -0.80 -3.43
CA GLN A 51 -3.29 0.23 -4.05
C GLN A 51 -2.46 1.23 -4.89
N LEU A 52 -1.19 1.44 -4.50
CA LEU A 52 -0.30 2.39 -5.15
C LEU A 52 0.62 1.72 -6.18
N LYS A 53 0.92 0.44 -5.99
CA LYS A 53 1.68 -0.41 -6.93
C LYS A 53 1.08 -1.82 -6.96
N PRO A 54 -0.01 -2.04 -7.73
CA PRO A 54 -0.76 -3.31 -7.72
C PRO A 54 0.06 -4.54 -8.13
N ASP A 55 1.05 -4.32 -8.96
CA ASP A 55 1.97 -5.26 -9.60
C ASP A 55 3.25 -5.51 -8.78
N ASP A 56 3.34 -5.01 -7.54
CA ASP A 56 4.43 -5.33 -6.63
C ASP A 56 4.35 -6.77 -6.08
N ILE A 57 5.02 -7.67 -6.80
CA ILE A 57 5.11 -9.10 -6.48
C ILE A 57 5.64 -9.36 -5.06
N ILE A 58 6.56 -8.51 -4.56
CA ILE A 58 7.12 -8.68 -3.21
C ILE A 58 6.03 -8.41 -2.17
N THR A 59 5.30 -7.30 -2.33
CA THR A 59 4.18 -6.97 -1.44
C THR A 59 3.06 -8.02 -1.50
N GLN A 60 2.70 -8.51 -2.69
CA GLN A 60 1.71 -9.59 -2.84
C GLN A 60 2.14 -10.88 -2.13
N SER A 61 3.42 -11.25 -2.26
CA SER A 61 3.99 -12.44 -1.59
C SER A 61 3.94 -12.30 -0.06
N ASN A 62 4.30 -11.12 0.45
CA ASN A 62 4.26 -10.84 1.88
C ASN A 62 2.84 -10.84 2.44
N LEU A 63 1.88 -10.26 1.73
CA LEU A 63 0.46 -10.27 2.10
C LEU A 63 -0.11 -11.70 2.11
N ARG A 64 0.27 -12.54 1.15
CA ARG A 64 -0.11 -13.97 1.13
C ARG A 64 0.41 -14.71 2.36
N LYS A 65 1.68 -14.52 2.71
CA LYS A 65 2.26 -15.12 3.93
C LYS A 65 1.54 -14.64 5.18
N LEU A 66 1.23 -13.35 5.26
CA LEU A 66 0.48 -12.75 6.37
C LEU A 66 -0.90 -13.40 6.53
N TRP A 67 -1.67 -13.53 5.46
CA TRP A 67 -2.99 -14.15 5.49
C TRP A 67 -2.95 -15.60 5.95
N ASN A 68 -1.96 -16.39 5.50
CA ASN A 68 -1.79 -17.76 5.98
C ASN A 68 -1.57 -17.83 7.51
N ILE A 69 -0.90 -16.84 8.11
CA ILE A 69 -0.71 -16.77 9.56
C ILE A 69 -2.02 -16.36 10.24
N MET A 70 -2.73 -15.36 9.69
CA MET A 70 -4.01 -14.90 10.23
C MET A 70 -5.06 -16.02 10.23
N GLU A 71 -5.20 -16.77 9.13
CA GLU A 71 -6.11 -17.91 9.03
C GLU A 71 -5.79 -19.00 10.06
N LYS A 72 -4.50 -19.35 10.23
CA LYS A 72 -4.05 -20.30 11.27
C LYS A 72 -4.38 -19.82 12.70
N GLN A 73 -4.50 -18.51 12.90
CA GLN A 73 -4.89 -17.91 14.18
C GLN A 73 -6.41 -17.65 14.28
N GLY A 74 -7.20 -18.05 13.28
CA GLY A 74 -8.65 -17.80 13.25
C GLY A 74 -9.02 -16.31 13.09
N LEU A 75 -8.09 -15.48 12.62
CA LEU A 75 -8.32 -14.06 12.36
C LEU A 75 -8.94 -13.85 10.98
N LYS A 76 -9.92 -12.95 10.91
CA LYS A 76 -10.52 -12.52 9.64
C LYS A 76 -9.52 -11.75 8.79
N THR A 77 -9.65 -11.88 7.48
CA THR A 77 -8.81 -11.20 6.50
C THR A 77 -9.68 -10.41 5.54
N SER A 78 -9.11 -9.49 4.78
CA SER A 78 -9.88 -8.76 3.76
C SER A 78 -10.36 -9.64 2.60
N LYS A 79 -9.94 -10.92 2.55
CA LYS A 79 -10.43 -11.92 1.60
C LYS A 79 -11.67 -12.68 2.09
N THR A 80 -11.92 -12.73 3.39
CA THR A 80 -12.83 -13.69 4.05
C THR A 80 -13.69 -13.03 5.12
#